data_AF-A0A832UFD8-F1
#
_entry.id   AF-A0A832UFD8-F1
#
_cell.length_a   1.000
_cell.length_b   1.000
_cell.length_c   1.000
_cell.angle_alpha   90.00
_cell.angle_beta   90.00
_cell.angle_gamma   90.00
#
_symmetry.space_group_name_H-M   'P 1'
#
loop_
_entity.id
_entity.type
_entity.pdbx_description
1 polymer ?
#
loop_
_entity_poly.entity_id
_entity_poly.type
_entity_poly.pdbx_seq_one_letter_code
_entity_poly.pdbx_strand_id
1 'polypeptide(L)'
;MIMLSIIFIVAGLFFLIVAAVGVIRLPDVFSRSHAVSLTDSLGASLMLVGLALHEGLSINTLKILVVLALLYILNPVIAHATIRAALRAGVKPWEKETP
;
A
#
# COMPACT_ATOMS: atom_id res chain seq x y z
N MET A 1 -17.01 18.94 1.01
CA MET A 1 -16.28 17.86 1.72
C MET A 1 -16.58 16.50 1.12
N ILE A 2 -17.84 16.10 0.99
CA ILE A 2 -18.25 14.78 0.44
C ILE A 2 -17.63 14.50 -0.94
N MET A 3 -17.67 15.45 -1.87
CA MET A 3 -17.10 15.27 -3.21
C MET A 3 -15.58 15.03 -3.18
N LEU A 4 -14.86 15.69 -2.26
CA LEU A 4 -13.43 15.48 -2.07
C LEU A 4 -13.16 14.10 -1.48
N SER A 5 -13.91 13.70 -0.45
CA SER A 5 -13.83 12.36 0.15
C SER A 5 -14.02 11.25 -0.89
N ILE A 6 -15.00 11.40 -1.78
CA ILE A 6 -15.26 10.43 -2.86
C ILE A 6 -14.05 10.34 -3.79
N ILE A 7 -13.47 11.47 -4.21
CA ILE A 7 -12.29 11.48 -5.09
C ILE A 7 -11.11 10.73 -4.43
N PHE A 8 -10.84 11.01 -3.15
CA PHE A 8 -9.77 10.34 -2.41
C PHE A 8 -10.03 8.84 -2.24
N ILE A 9 -11.27 8.43 -1.92
CA ILE A 9 -11.63 7.01 -1.75
C ILE A 9 -11.53 6.26 -3.08
N VAL A 10 -12.04 6.84 -4.18
CA VAL A 10 -11.99 6.24 -5.51
C VAL A 10 -10.54 6.14 -6.01
N ALA A 11 -9.73 7.18 -5.79
CA ALA A 11 -8.31 7.15 -6.13
C ALA A 11 -7.58 6.06 -5.31
N GLY A 12 -7.82 5.98 -4.00
CA GLY A 12 -7.28 4.91 -3.16
C GLY A 12 -7.69 3.51 -3.64
N LEU A 13 -8.97 3.33 -4.01
CA LEU A 13 -9.48 2.08 -4.57
C LEU A 13 -8.77 1.69 -5.87
N PHE A 14 -8.53 2.66 -6.75
CA PHE A 14 -7.77 2.43 -7.97
C PHE A 14 -6.37 1.89 -7.67
N PHE A 15 -5.64 2.50 -6.72
CA PHE A 15 -4.30 2.01 -6.35
C PHE A 15 -4.32 0.63 -5.69
N LEU A 16 -5.35 0.30 -4.89
CA LEU A 16 -5.52 -1.04 -4.34
C LEU A 16 -5.72 -2.09 -5.44
N ILE A 17 -6.51 -1.78 -6.47
CA ILE A 17 -6.70 -2.66 -7.63
C ILE A 17 -5.39 -2.83 -8.39
N VAL A 18 -4.66 -1.73 -8.65
CA VAL A 18 -3.35 -1.78 -9.31
C VAL A 18 -2.36 -2.63 -8.53
N ALA A 19 -2.31 -2.49 -7.20
CA ALA A 19 -1.47 -3.30 -6.34
C ALA A 19 -1.86 -4.79 -6.40
N ALA A 20 -3.14 -5.12 -6.31
CA ALA A 20 -3.64 -6.50 -6.42
C ALA A 20 -3.27 -7.13 -7.77
N VAL A 21 -3.47 -6.40 -8.88
CA VAL A 21 -3.06 -6.85 -10.21
C VAL A 21 -1.54 -7.02 -10.29
N GLY A 22 -0.77 -6.10 -9.71
CA GLY A 22 0.70 -6.18 -9.65
C GLY A 22 1.18 -7.42 -8.92
N VAL A 23 0.55 -7.79 -7.80
CA VAL A 23 0.89 -9.00 -7.05
C VAL A 23 0.66 -10.27 -7.88
N ILE A 24 -0.43 -10.34 -8.64
CA ILE A 24 -0.78 -11.51 -9.46
C ILE A 24 0.13 -11.59 -10.70
N ARG A 25 0.48 -10.45 -11.30
CA ARG A 25 1.12 -10.41 -12.62
C ARG A 25 2.65 -10.32 -12.58
N LEU A 26 3.24 -9.85 -11.49
CA LEU A 26 4.70 -9.72 -11.39
C LEU A 26 5.39 -11.06 -11.14
N PRO A 27 6.59 -11.27 -11.72
CA PRO A 27 7.22 -12.58 -11.79
C PRO A 27 7.89 -13.02 -10.48
N ASP A 28 8.40 -12.08 -9.66
CA ASP A 28 9.20 -12.38 -8.48
C ASP A 28 8.71 -11.70 -7.20
N VAL A 29 9.23 -12.18 -6.07
CA VAL A 29 8.88 -11.67 -4.73
C VAL A 29 9.31 -10.21 -4.56
N PHE A 30 10.41 -9.78 -5.18
CA PHE A 30 10.91 -8.42 -5.08
C PHE A 30 10.00 -7.43 -5.81
N SER A 31 9.63 -7.72 -7.07
CA SER A 31 8.68 -6.87 -7.81
C SER A 31 7.29 -6.93 -7.20
N ARG A 32 6.83 -8.10 -6.73
CA ARG A 32 5.56 -8.20 -5.98
C ARG A 32 5.59 -7.38 -4.69
N SER A 33 6.68 -7.39 -3.95
CA SER A 33 6.84 -6.56 -2.74
C SER A 33 6.74 -5.07 -3.06
N HIS A 34 7.28 -4.64 -4.21
CA HIS A 34 7.10 -3.27 -4.68
C HIS A 34 5.62 -2.99 -4.99
N ALA A 35 4.93 -3.88 -5.72
CA ALA A 35 3.48 -3.71 -5.97
C ALA A 35 2.65 -3.67 -4.67
N VAL A 36 2.96 -4.50 -3.68
CA VAL A 36 2.28 -4.48 -2.37
C VAL A 36 2.46 -3.12 -1.67
N SER A 37 3.63 -2.49 -1.77
CA SER A 37 3.89 -1.20 -1.12
C SER A 37 2.98 -0.05 -1.59
N LEU A 38 2.42 -0.15 -2.81
CA LEU A 38 1.41 0.78 -3.33
C LEU A 38 0.10 0.69 -2.57
N THR A 39 -0.25 -0.50 -2.07
CA THR A 39 -1.45 -0.76 -1.24
C THR A 39 -1.46 0.16 -0.04
N ASP A 40 -0.31 0.32 0.61
CA ASP A 40 -0.20 1.05 1.86
C ASP A 40 0.10 2.53 1.63
N SER A 41 1.05 2.83 0.75
CA SER A 41 1.55 4.20 0.54
C SER A 41 0.56 5.10 -0.19
N LEU A 42 -0.25 4.54 -1.10
CA LEU A 42 -1.22 5.28 -1.91
C LEU A 42 -2.65 4.76 -1.71
N GLY A 43 -2.87 3.44 -1.69
CA GLY A 43 -4.22 2.88 -1.57
C GLY A 43 -4.89 3.22 -0.24
N ALA A 44 -4.36 2.67 0.85
CA ALA A 44 -4.83 2.86 2.21
C ALA A 44 -4.70 4.32 2.64
N SER A 45 -3.59 5.00 2.28
CA SER A 45 -3.40 6.41 2.65
C SER A 45 -4.48 7.32 2.07
N LEU A 46 -4.78 7.22 0.77
CA LEU A 46 -5.83 8.01 0.13
C LEU A 46 -7.22 7.63 0.65
N MET A 47 -7.50 6.34 0.87
CA MET A 47 -8.76 5.90 1.46
C MET A 47 -8.97 6.46 2.87
N LEU A 48 -7.98 6.34 3.75
CA LEU A 48 -8.06 6.81 5.13
C LEU A 48 -8.17 8.33 5.19
N VAL A 49 -7.45 9.06 4.34
CA VAL A 49 -7.60 10.53 4.23
C VAL A 49 -9.01 10.89 3.75
N GLY A 50 -9.54 10.20 2.73
CA GLY A 50 -10.90 10.42 2.25
C GLY A 50 -11.96 10.15 3.32
N LEU A 51 -11.76 9.11 4.13
CA LEU A 51 -12.63 8.76 5.26
C LEU A 51 -12.54 9.79 6.39
N ALA A 52 -11.34 10.26 6.74
CA ALA A 52 -11.14 11.34 7.71
C ALA A 52 -11.83 12.64 7.27
N LEU A 53 -11.76 12.97 5.98
CA LEU A 53 -12.46 14.13 5.41
C LEU A 53 -13.99 13.96 5.43
N HIS A 54 -14.48 12.73 5.37
CA HIS A 54 -15.91 12.43 5.44
C HIS A 54 -16.44 12.54 6.88
N GLU A 55 -15.69 12.02 7.85
CA GLU A 55 -16.04 12.06 9.28
C GLU A 55 -15.91 13.47 9.89
N GLY A 56 -15.06 14.34 9.34
CA GLY A 56 -14.84 15.70 9.85
C GLY A 56 -14.05 15.72 11.16
N LEU A 57 -14.24 16.75 12.00
CA LEU A 57 -13.56 16.85 13.30
C LEU A 57 -14.28 15.99 14.35
N SER A 58 -13.97 14.70 14.38
CA SER A 58 -14.52 13.73 15.33
C SER A 58 -13.42 12.88 15.98
N ILE A 59 -13.77 12.17 17.05
CA ILE A 59 -12.86 11.20 17.68
C ILE A 59 -12.49 10.05 16.73
N ASN A 60 -13.34 9.76 15.75
CA ASN A 60 -13.06 8.75 14.73
C ASN A 60 -11.94 9.21 13.80
N THR A 61 -11.91 10.50 13.43
CA THR A 61 -10.83 11.06 12.62
C THR A 61 -9.48 10.94 13.30
N LEU A 62 -9.42 11.14 14.63
CA LEU A 62 -8.18 10.90 15.37
C LEU A 62 -7.74 9.42 15.29
N LYS A 63 -8.67 8.47 15.44
CA LYS A 63 -8.36 7.03 15.28
C LYS A 63 -7.87 6.72 13.87
N ILE A 64 -8.48 7.30 12.84
CA ILE A 64 -8.08 7.12 11.44
C ILE A 64 -6.65 7.64 11.22
N LEU A 65 -6.31 8.81 11.76
CA LEU A 65 -4.95 9.36 11.68
C LEU A 65 -3.92 8.50 12.42
N VAL A 66 -4.29 7.91 13.56
CA VAL A 66 -3.43 6.95 14.28
C VAL A 66 -3.18 5.70 13.42
N VAL A 67 -4.23 5.15 12.79
CA VAL A 67 -4.09 4.01 11.88
C VAL A 67 -3.17 4.37 10.71
N LEU A 68 -3.35 5.55 10.11
CA LEU A 68 -2.51 6.03 9.02
C LEU A 68 -1.04 6.13 9.44
N ALA A 69 -0.76 6.70 10.61
CA ALA A 69 0.59 6.83 11.14
C ALA A 69 1.24 5.45 11.41
N LEU A 70 0.49 4.53 12.02
CA LEU A 70 0.97 3.16 12.25
C LEU A 70 1.28 2.45 10.93
N LEU A 71 0.45 2.64 9.91
CA LEU A 71 0.62 2.02 8.60
C LEU A 71 1.92 2.49 7.92
N TYR A 72 2.25 3.78 8.02
CA TYR A 72 3.52 4.32 7.52
C TYR A 72 4.75 3.79 8.26
N ILE A 73 4.64 3.50 9.56
CA ILE A 73 5.75 2.97 10.36
C ILE A 73 5.94 1.47 10.12
N LEU A 74 4.83 0.71 10.06
CA LEU A 74 4.85 -0.75 9.93
C LEU A 74 5.25 -1.21 8.53
N ASN A 75 4.79 -0.52 7.48
CA ASN A 75 5.05 -0.90 6.09
C ASN A 75 6.56 -1.08 5.76
N PRO A 76 7.47 -0.12 6.03
CA PRO A 76 8.89 -0.32 5.73
C PRO A 76 9.50 -1.51 6.50
N VAL A 77 9.02 -1.79 7.71
CA VAL A 77 9.48 -2.95 8.50
C VAL A 77 9.01 -4.25 7.85
N ILE A 78 7.74 -4.33 7.45
CA ILE A 78 7.16 -5.51 6.79
C ILE A 78 7.85 -5.76 5.45
N ALA A 79 8.01 -4.73 4.62
CA ALA A 79 8.66 -4.83 3.32
C ALA A 79 10.11 -5.29 3.46
N HIS A 80 10.88 -4.67 4.36
CA HIS A 80 12.27 -5.04 4.59
C HIS A 80 12.40 -6.47 5.14
N ALA A 81 11.57 -6.85 6.12
CA ALA A 81 11.59 -8.20 6.69
C ALA A 81 11.25 -9.27 5.63
N THR A 82 10.28 -8.99 4.76
CA THR A 82 9.85 -9.89 3.68
C THR A 82 10.96 -10.10 2.66
N ILE A 83 11.57 -9.01 2.16
CA ILE A 83 12.68 -9.08 1.20
C ILE A 83 13.89 -9.78 1.80
N ARG A 84 14.24 -9.46 3.05
CA ARG A 84 15.37 -10.08 3.76
C ARG A 84 15.14 -11.57 3.97
N ALA A 85 13.91 -12.00 4.26
CA ALA A 85 13.56 -13.41 4.37
C ALA A 85 13.69 -14.13 3.02
N ALA A 86 13.22 -13.52 1.92
CA ALA A 86 13.35 -14.08 0.58
C ALA A 86 14.82 -14.26 0.17
N LEU A 87 15.66 -13.26 0.44
CA LEU A 87 17.11 -13.35 0.19
C LEU A 87 17.77 -14.46 1.00
N ARG A 88 17.41 -14.60 2.29
CA ARG A 88 17.92 -15.68 3.16
C ARG A 88 17.45 -17.06 2.73
N ALA A 89 16.28 -17.16 2.10
CA ALA A 89 15.76 -18.39 1.51
C ALA A 89 16.42 -18.74 0.16
N GLY A 90 17.35 -17.92 -0.34
CA GLY A 90 18.04 -18.15 -1.61
C GLY A 90 17.22 -17.77 -2.85
N VAL A 91 16.12 -17.04 -2.69
CA VAL A 91 15.32 -16.55 -3.82
C VAL A 91 16.12 -15.47 -4.56
N LYS A 92 16.38 -15.70 -5.84
CA LYS A 92 17.05 -14.73 -6.71
C LYS A 92 16.03 -13.77 -7.34
N PRO A 93 16.37 -12.48 -7.50
CA PRO A 93 15.56 -11.56 -8.29
C PRO A 93 15.36 -12.08 -9.71
N TRP A 94 14.19 -11.79 -10.29
CA TRP A 94 13.96 -12.12 -11.68
C TRP A 94 14.77 -11.17 -12.58
N GLU A 95 15.56 -11.75 -13.48
CA GLU A 95 16.29 -11.04 -14.52
C GLU A 95 15.64 -11.35 -15.86
N LYS A 96 15.45 -10.33 -16.69
CA LYS A 96 15.00 -10.52 -18.06
C LYS A 96 16.17 -11.11 -18.85
N GLU A 97 16.00 -12.29 -19.43
CA GLU A 97 16.97 -12.85 -20.39
C GLU A 97 17.13 -11.85 -21.54
N THR A 98 18.28 -11.17 -21.58
CA THR A 98 18.71 -10.41 -22.76
C THR A 98 19.17 -11.43 -23.81
N PRO A 99 18.65 -11.35 -25.05
CA PRO A 99 19.10 -12.22 -26.14
C PRO A 99 20.57 -11.97 -26.52
#